data_AF-A0A1G8JZA7-F1
#
_entry.id   AF-A0A1G8JZA7-F1
#
_cell.length_a   1.000
_cell.length_b   1.000
_cell.length_c   1.000
_cell.angle_alpha   90.00
_cell.angle_beta   90.00
_cell.angle_gamma   90.00
#
_symmetry.space_group_name_H-M   'P 1'
#
loop_
_entity.id
_entity.type
_entity.pdbx_description
1 polymer ?
#
loop_
_entity_poly.entity_id
_entity_poly.type
_entity_poly.pdbx_seq_one_letter_code
_entity_poly.pdbx_strand_id
1 'polypeptide(L)'
;MINYNRRTFVSKSNTDNGEVSSQTYFQYSQEENILTATYSGGEIVEGRLIGIVNADGSLRFRYNHVNISHELRGGECHSIPEILHNGKIRLHENWRWLDKDQTKGISIVEEM
;
A
#
# COMPACT_ATOMS: atom_id res chain seq x y z
N MET A 1 -0.91 19.83 0.51
CA MET A 1 -0.21 18.69 1.10
C MET A 1 -1.25 17.65 1.47
N ILE A 2 -1.17 16.46 0.89
CA ILE A 2 -2.12 15.37 1.18
C ILE A 2 -1.80 14.83 2.58
N ASN A 3 -2.84 14.63 3.39
CA ASN A 3 -2.71 14.06 4.72
C ASN A 3 -3.35 12.67 4.72
N TYR A 4 -2.55 11.64 4.94
CA TYR A 4 -2.92 10.24 4.95
C TYR A 4 -3.36 9.72 6.32
N ASN A 5 -3.25 10.54 7.37
CA ASN A 5 -3.53 10.11 8.73
C ASN A 5 -4.98 9.67 8.89
N ARG A 6 -5.18 8.49 9.49
CA ARG A 6 -6.49 7.87 9.77
C ARG A 6 -7.33 7.60 8.51
N ARG A 7 -6.70 7.51 7.34
CA ARG A 7 -7.38 7.10 6.10
C ARG A 7 -7.29 5.60 5.94
N THR A 8 -8.34 5.03 5.34
CA THR A 8 -8.38 3.60 5.03
C THR A 8 -8.48 3.41 3.53
N PHE A 9 -7.61 2.57 2.99
CA PHE A 9 -7.56 2.23 1.58
C PHE A 9 -7.93 0.77 1.37
N VAL A 10 -8.51 0.46 0.20
CA VAL A 10 -8.77 -0.90 -0.26
C VAL A 10 -8.22 -1.07 -1.67
N SER A 11 -7.70 -2.25 -1.99
CA SER A 11 -7.24 -2.53 -3.36
C SER A 11 -8.41 -2.59 -4.34
N LYS A 12 -8.22 -1.96 -5.50
CA LYS A 12 -9.15 -2.00 -6.64
C LYS A 12 -8.63 -2.90 -7.74
N SER A 13 -7.32 -2.89 -7.96
CA SER A 13 -6.65 -3.76 -8.92
C SER A 13 -5.21 -4.01 -8.50
N ASN A 14 -4.68 -5.14 -8.91
CA ASN A 14 -3.28 -5.52 -8.73
C ASN A 14 -2.89 -6.41 -9.91
N THR A 15 -1.61 -6.38 -10.30
CA THR A 15 -1.07 -7.39 -11.21
C THR A 15 -1.10 -8.78 -10.58
N ASP A 16 -1.27 -9.83 -11.39
CA ASP A 16 -1.48 -11.22 -10.95
C ASP A 16 -0.45 -11.77 -9.95
N ASN A 17 0.78 -11.22 -9.96
CA ASN A 17 1.86 -11.62 -9.05
C ASN A 17 1.85 -10.87 -7.70
N GLY A 18 0.82 -10.06 -7.43
CA GLY A 18 0.62 -9.37 -6.17
C GLY A 18 -0.42 -10.10 -5.31
N GLU A 19 -0.19 -10.16 -3.99
CA GLU A 19 -1.07 -10.90 -3.06
C GLU A 19 -2.18 -10.03 -2.44
N VAL A 20 -2.15 -8.71 -2.67
CA VAL A 20 -3.18 -7.78 -2.19
C VAL A 20 -4.38 -7.83 -3.13
N SER A 21 -5.58 -7.97 -2.55
CA SER A 21 -6.86 -8.00 -3.28
C SER A 21 -7.87 -7.01 -2.72
N SER A 22 -9.08 -6.95 -3.30
CA SER A 22 -10.19 -6.10 -2.82
C SER A 22 -10.69 -6.45 -1.42
N GLN A 23 -10.19 -7.53 -0.83
CA GLN A 23 -10.44 -7.91 0.56
C GLN A 23 -9.34 -7.43 1.52
N THR A 24 -8.27 -6.82 1.01
CA THR A 24 -7.17 -6.29 1.80
C THR A 24 -7.41 -4.81 2.10
N TYR A 25 -7.46 -4.48 3.39
CA TYR A 25 -7.69 -3.13 3.88
C TYR A 25 -6.42 -2.59 4.53
N PHE A 26 -6.09 -1.33 4.23
CA PHE A 26 -4.92 -0.66 4.77
C PHE A 26 -5.33 0.52 5.62
N GLN A 27 -4.89 0.54 6.87
CA GLN A 27 -5.17 1.60 7.83
C GLN A 27 -3.94 2.50 7.97
N TYR A 28 -3.97 3.66 7.32
CA TYR A 28 -2.82 4.56 7.26
C TYR A 28 -2.79 5.48 8.49
N SER A 29 -1.58 5.72 8.98
CA SER A 29 -1.26 6.71 10.01
C SER A 29 -0.08 7.55 9.52
N GLN A 30 -0.18 8.86 9.71
CA GLN A 30 0.87 9.79 9.30
C GLN A 30 1.21 10.73 10.46
N GLU A 31 2.51 10.87 10.71
CA GLU A 31 3.09 11.84 11.64
C GLU A 31 4.18 12.60 10.89
N GLU A 32 4.04 13.93 10.79
CA GLU A 32 4.85 14.77 9.90
C GLU A 32 4.90 14.21 8.46
N ASN A 33 6.09 13.84 7.98
CA ASN A 33 6.31 13.21 6.68
C ASN A 33 6.51 11.69 6.78
N ILE A 34 6.31 11.07 7.94
CA ILE A 34 6.45 9.63 8.13
C ILE A 34 5.08 8.97 7.98
N LEU A 35 5.01 7.98 7.09
CA LEU A 35 3.84 7.15 6.87
C LEU A 35 4.03 5.79 7.52
N THR A 36 3.00 5.30 8.21
CA THR A 36 2.89 3.91 8.65
C THR A 36 1.52 3.37 8.28
N ALA A 37 1.39 2.05 8.10
CA ALA A 37 0.08 1.42 8.04
C ALA A 37 0.12 -0.01 8.56
N THR A 38 -1.02 -0.48 9.06
CA THR A 38 -1.33 -1.91 9.22
C THR A 38 -2.30 -2.33 8.13
N TYR A 39 -2.17 -3.56 7.66
CA TYR A 39 -3.08 -4.10 6.66
C TYR A 39 -3.27 -5.61 6.80
N SER A 40 -4.43 -6.09 6.40
CA SER A 40 -4.83 -7.50 6.47
C SER A 40 -6.02 -7.76 5.55
N GLY A 41 -6.30 -9.05 5.31
CA GLY A 41 -7.45 -9.52 4.54
C GLY A 41 -7.07 -10.03 3.15
N GLY A 42 -7.92 -10.90 2.58
CA GLY A 42 -7.56 -11.73 1.44
C GLY A 42 -6.50 -12.76 1.83
N GLU A 43 -5.40 -12.80 1.08
CA GLU A 43 -4.26 -13.71 1.30
C GLU A 43 -3.32 -13.25 2.43
N ILE A 44 -3.59 -12.10 3.06
CA ILE A 44 -2.71 -11.48 4.06
C ILE A 44 -3.26 -11.65 5.46
N VAL A 45 -2.49 -12.29 6.34
CA VAL A 45 -2.81 -12.47 7.76
C VAL A 45 -2.55 -11.18 8.53
N GLU A 46 -1.34 -10.65 8.43
CA GLU A 46 -0.90 -9.42 9.12
C GLU A 46 0.21 -8.78 8.29
N GLY A 47 0.06 -7.49 7.99
CA GLY A 47 1.02 -6.71 7.22
C GLY A 47 1.24 -5.32 7.79
N ARG A 48 2.46 -4.80 7.60
CA ARG A 48 2.84 -3.44 7.98
C ARG A 48 3.67 -2.77 6.91
N LEU A 49 3.51 -1.46 6.78
CA LEU A 49 4.35 -0.62 5.94
C LEU A 49 4.86 0.60 6.72
N ILE A 50 6.02 1.09 6.30
CA ILE A 50 6.63 2.33 6.78
C ILE A 50 7.30 3.06 5.62
N GLY A 51 7.14 4.37 5.56
CA GLY A 51 7.71 5.17 4.49
C GLY A 51 7.64 6.67 4.72
N ILE A 52 7.81 7.38 3.62
CA ILE A 52 7.92 8.83 3.58
C ILE A 52 6.84 9.39 2.66
N VAL A 53 6.16 10.43 3.14
CA VAL A 53 5.29 11.30 2.34
C VAL A 53 6.14 12.43 1.77
N ASN A 54 6.26 12.50 0.45
CA ASN A 54 6.99 13.56 -0.23
C ASN A 54 6.17 14.86 -0.27
N ALA A 55 6.84 15.97 -0.59
CA ALA A 55 6.20 17.29 -0.65
C ALA A 55 5.05 17.39 -1.68
N ASP A 56 5.14 16.62 -2.77
CA ASP A 56 4.12 16.51 -3.81
C ASP A 56 2.97 15.54 -3.44
N GLY A 57 3.04 14.92 -2.26
CA GLY A 57 2.09 13.92 -1.77
C GLY A 57 2.40 12.48 -2.21
N SER A 58 3.37 12.25 -3.09
CA SER A 58 3.78 10.89 -3.44
C SER A 58 4.36 10.16 -2.22
N LEU A 59 4.22 8.83 -2.22
CA LEU A 59 4.66 7.98 -1.12
C LEU A 59 5.81 7.11 -1.60
N ARG A 60 6.83 6.95 -0.75
CA ARG A 60 7.86 5.93 -0.91
C ARG A 60 7.95 5.12 0.37
N PHE A 61 7.64 3.84 0.32
CA PHE A 61 7.56 3.00 1.51
C PHE A 61 8.11 1.60 1.27
N ARG A 62 8.46 0.94 2.38
CA ARG A 62 8.70 -0.51 2.45
C ARG A 62 7.54 -1.16 3.17
N TYR A 63 7.25 -2.39 2.80
CA TYR A 63 6.17 -3.17 3.40
C TYR A 63 6.62 -4.61 3.61
N ASN A 64 6.05 -5.26 4.61
CA ASN A 64 6.23 -6.69 4.87
C ASN A 64 4.93 -7.28 5.41
N HIS A 65 4.67 -8.54 5.11
CA HIS A 65 3.54 -9.25 5.69
C HIS A 65 3.81 -10.75 5.85
N VAL A 66 2.91 -11.40 6.56
CA VAL A 66 2.75 -12.86 6.56
C VAL A 66 1.49 -13.20 5.75
N ASN A 67 1.64 -14.05 4.74
CA ASN A 67 0.50 -14.54 3.95
C ASN A 67 -0.14 -15.77 4.61
N ILE A 68 -1.27 -16.27 4.09
CA ILE A 68 -1.96 -17.46 4.64
C ILE A 68 -1.15 -18.75 4.54
N SER A 69 -0.13 -18.79 3.69
CA SER A 69 0.85 -19.87 3.60
C SER A 69 1.96 -19.76 4.65
N HIS A 70 1.88 -18.79 5.57
CA HIS A 70 2.88 -18.48 6.59
C HIS A 70 4.25 -18.06 6.02
N GLU A 71 4.26 -17.53 4.80
CA GLU A 71 5.47 -17.03 4.17
C GLU A 71 5.67 -15.56 4.52
N LEU A 72 6.93 -15.20 4.79
CA LEU A 72 7.34 -13.81 5.00
C LEU A 72 7.60 -13.17 3.64
N ARG A 73 6.78 -12.17 3.30
CA ARG A 73 6.89 -11.40 2.06
C ARG A 73 7.28 -9.97 2.39
N GLY A 74 8.03 -9.33 1.49
CA GLY A 74 8.51 -7.97 1.72
C GLY A 74 8.96 -7.27 0.45
N GLY A 75 8.72 -5.96 0.38
CA GLY A 75 8.95 -5.18 -0.82
C GLY A 75 9.09 -3.69 -0.58
N GLU A 76 9.25 -2.96 -1.67
CA GLU A 76 9.22 -1.51 -1.73
C GLU A 76 8.17 -1.03 -2.73
N CYS A 77 7.63 0.16 -2.51
CA CYS A 77 6.60 0.74 -3.34
C CYS A 77 6.79 2.25 -3.48
N HIS A 78 6.50 2.73 -4.69
CA HIS A 78 6.31 4.14 -4.99
C HIS A 78 4.85 4.35 -5.39
N SER A 79 4.16 5.26 -4.71
CA SER A 79 2.73 5.50 -4.89
C SER A 79 2.44 6.96 -5.22
N ILE A 80 1.68 7.18 -6.28
CA ILE A 80 1.33 8.53 -6.78
C ILE A 80 -0.15 8.79 -6.53
N PRO A 81 -0.51 9.85 -5.79
CA PRO A 81 -1.90 10.16 -5.51
C PRO A 81 -2.62 10.87 -6.65
N GLU A 82 -3.89 10.54 -6.79
CA GLU A 82 -4.90 11.21 -7.61
C GLU A 82 -6.08 11.58 -6.69
N ILE A 83 -6.50 12.85 -6.71
CA ILE A 83 -7.72 13.27 -6.01
C ILE A 83 -8.89 13.11 -6.98
N LEU A 84 -9.83 12.24 -6.63
CA LEU A 84 -11.01 11.97 -7.42
C LEU A 84 -12.05 13.09 -7.27
N HIS A 85 -13.01 13.14 -8.19
CA HIS A 85 -14.11 14.12 -8.21
C HIS A 85 -14.94 14.17 -6.91
N ASN A 86 -14.99 13.06 -6.18
CA ASN A 86 -15.71 12.92 -4.90
C ASN A 86 -14.84 13.31 -3.68
N GLY A 87 -13.62 13.81 -3.90
CA GLY A 87 -12.67 14.20 -2.84
C GLY A 87 -11.86 13.05 -2.24
N LYS A 88 -12.11 11.80 -2.67
CA LYS A 88 -11.35 10.63 -2.23
C LYS A 88 -9.99 10.55 -2.91
N ILE A 89 -9.04 9.91 -2.24
CA ILE A 89 -7.72 9.63 -2.78
C ILE A 89 -7.71 8.27 -3.49
N ARG A 90 -7.20 8.26 -4.72
CA ARG A 90 -6.72 7.05 -5.39
C ARG A 90 -5.20 7.08 -5.43
N LEU A 91 -4.58 5.94 -5.21
CA LEU A 91 -3.13 5.75 -5.19
C LEU A 91 -2.75 4.80 -6.32
N HIS A 92 -1.89 5.28 -7.22
CA HIS A 92 -1.31 4.49 -8.30
C HIS A 92 0.05 3.99 -7.86
N GLU A 93 0.16 2.68 -7.65
CA GLU A 93 1.29 2.05 -7.00
C GLU A 93 2.17 1.32 -8.00
N ASN A 94 3.49 1.50 -7.87
CA ASN A 94 4.52 0.72 -8.52
C ASN A 94 5.32 0.02 -7.43
N TRP A 95 5.17 -1.29 -7.32
CA TRP A 95 5.80 -2.07 -6.26
C TRP A 95 6.81 -3.07 -6.82
N ARG A 96 7.74 -3.46 -5.96
CA ARG A 96 8.74 -4.50 -6.23
C ARG A 96 8.91 -5.36 -4.99
N TRP A 97 8.81 -6.68 -5.16
CA TRP A 97 9.20 -7.64 -4.15
C TRP A 97 10.73 -7.62 -3.99
N LEU A 98 11.18 -7.71 -2.75
CA LEU A 98 12.60 -7.79 -2.38
C LEU A 98 12.97 -9.19 -1.84
N ASP A 99 12.08 -10.15 -2.05
CA ASP A 99 12.29 -11.56 -1.77
C ASP A 99 13.02 -12.25 -2.93
N LYS A 100 12.96 -13.59 -2.98
CA LYS A 100 13.63 -14.41 -3.98
C LYS A 100 13.14 -14.13 -5.41
N ASP A 101 11.87 -13.75 -5.58
CA ASP A 101 11.25 -13.63 -6.89
C ASP A 101 11.62 -12.30 -7.56
N GLN A 102 11.89 -11.27 -6.75
CA GLN A 102 12.26 -9.92 -7.19
C GLN A 102 11.33 -9.33 -8.26
N THR A 103 10.09 -9.83 -8.34
CA THR A 103 9.12 -9.42 -9.33
C THR A 103 8.58 -8.03 -8.99
N LYS A 104 8.02 -7.38 -10.00
CA LYS A 104 7.46 -6.03 -9.91
C LYS A 104 6.06 -6.00 -10.48
N GLY A 105 5.27 -5.05 -10.03
CA GLY A 105 3.89 -4.91 -10.46
C GLY A 105 3.35 -3.51 -10.25
N ILE A 106 2.11 -3.36 -10.68
CA ILE A 106 1.33 -2.14 -10.47
C ILE A 106 0.03 -2.49 -9.75
N SER A 107 -0.40 -1.60 -8.88
CA SER A 107 -1.68 -1.71 -8.18
C SER A 107 -2.36 -0.36 -8.08
N ILE A 108 -3.67 -0.42 -7.83
CA ILE A 108 -4.47 0.75 -7.50
C ILE A 108 -5.15 0.48 -6.18
N VAL A 109 -4.92 1.34 -5.19
CA VAL A 109 -5.71 1.37 -3.95
C VAL A 109 -6.51 2.66 -3.89
N GLU A 110 -7.72 2.61 -3.33
CA GLU A 110 -8.62 3.75 -3.25
C GLU A 110 -9.15 3.91 -1.83
N GLU A 111 -9.31 5.16 -1.42
CA GLU A 111 -9.88 5.51 -0.13
C GLU A 111 -11.35 5.06 -0.01
N MET A 112 -11.69 4.55 1.18
CA MET A 112 -13.05 4.10 1.51
C MET A 112 -14.06 5.23 1.73
#